data_AF-A0A7S4MBF1-F1
#
_entry.id   AF-A0A7S4MBF1-F1
#
_cell.length_a   1.000
_cell.length_b   1.000
_cell.length_c   1.000
_cell.angle_alpha   90.00
_cell.angle_beta   90.00
_cell.angle_gamma   90.00
#
_symmetry.space_group_name_H-M   'P 1'
#
loop_
_entity.id
_entity.type
_entity.pdbx_description
1 polymer ?
#
loop_
_entity_poly.entity_id
_entity_poly.type
_entity_poly.pdbx_seq_one_letter_code
_entity_poly.pdbx_strand_id
1 'polypeptide(L)'
;DQKKDFRYAKKILDILLHFSAGDSVVKSNMADSSKNGVLQNLMKCLELLRNKQDELVSLLKCIKQLSMDTVSLLPLQQAGAISVLINLFSLKDISTDTVNQLVSALYNLTRIDRGRQEQAV
;
A
#
# COMPACT_ATOMS: atom_id res chain seq x y z
N ASP A 1 -26.77 -10.44 -0.94
CA ASP A 1 -26.85 -9.03 -1.37
C ASP A 1 -26.32 -8.05 -0.33
N GLN A 2 -25.14 -7.50 -0.55
CA GLN A 2 -24.71 -6.22 0.05
C GLN A 2 -23.78 -5.55 -0.95
N LYS A 3 -24.34 -4.74 -1.86
CA LYS A 3 -23.57 -3.70 -2.53
C LYS A 3 -23.15 -2.72 -1.43
N LYS A 4 -21.99 -2.95 -0.80
CA LYS A 4 -21.38 -1.97 0.11
C LYS A 4 -21.32 -0.66 -0.65
N ASP A 5 -21.97 0.39 -0.14
CA ASP A 5 -22.02 1.68 -0.81
C ASP A 5 -20.61 2.31 -0.77
N PHE A 6 -19.89 2.24 -1.89
CA PHE A 6 -18.52 2.80 -2.03
C PHE A 6 -18.54 4.32 -2.27
N ARG A 7 -19.68 5.00 -2.07
CA ARG A 7 -19.83 6.45 -2.31
C ARG A 7 -18.76 7.32 -1.66
N TYR A 8 -18.21 6.88 -0.53
CA TYR A 8 -17.16 7.60 0.18
C TYR A 8 -15.75 7.05 -0.07
N ALA A 9 -15.60 5.91 -0.74
CA ALA A 9 -14.31 5.25 -0.91
C ALA A 9 -13.31 6.13 -1.66
N LYS A 10 -13.73 6.77 -2.75
CA LYS A 10 -12.87 7.70 -3.49
C LYS A 10 -12.39 8.86 -2.61
N LYS A 11 -13.30 9.50 -1.88
CA LYS A 11 -12.96 10.60 -0.96
C LYS A 11 -11.98 10.16 0.14
N ILE A 12 -12.19 8.97 0.70
CA ILE A 12 -11.29 8.39 1.71
C ILE A 12 -9.91 8.13 1.10
N LEU A 13 -9.84 7.56 -0.11
CA LEU A 13 -8.59 7.30 -0.81
C LEU A 13 -7.85 8.60 -1.15
N ASP A 14 -8.56 9.64 -1.58
CA ASP A 14 -7.98 10.95 -1.86
C ASP A 14 -7.36 11.56 -0.59
N ILE A 15 -8.05 11.45 0.56
CA ILE A 15 -7.53 11.89 1.86
C ILE A 15 -6.27 11.09 2.24
N LEU A 16 -6.33 9.76 2.15
CA LEU A 16 -5.19 8.89 2.47
C LEU A 16 -3.98 9.19 1.56
N LEU A 17 -4.22 9.40 0.28
CA LEU A 17 -3.18 9.76 -0.69
C LEU A 17 -2.57 11.12 -0.36
N HIS A 18 -3.39 12.12 0.01
CA HIS A 18 -2.91 13.42 0.43
C HIS A 18 -1.98 13.34 1.64
N PHE A 19 -2.39 12.64 2.71
CA PHE A 19 -1.54 12.46 3.89
C PHE A 19 -0.27 11.65 3.58
N SER A 20 -0.33 10.66 2.68
CA SER A 20 0.85 9.87 2.32
C SER A 20 1.95 10.70 1.64
N ALA A 21 1.60 11.83 1.04
CA ALA A 21 2.53 12.78 0.45
C ALA A 21 3.07 13.82 1.46
N GLY A 22 2.63 13.77 2.72
CA GLY A 22 3.13 14.61 3.80
C GLY A 22 4.58 14.31 4.18
N ASP A 23 5.07 15.04 5.18
CA ASP A 23 6.41 14.85 5.72
C ASP A 23 6.56 13.54 6.53
N SER A 24 7.76 13.29 7.04
CA SER A 24 8.06 12.09 7.82
C SER A 24 7.23 11.96 9.11
N VAL A 25 6.75 13.07 9.69
CA VAL A 25 5.88 13.03 10.88
C VAL A 25 4.51 12.49 10.50
N VAL A 26 3.92 12.99 9.40
CA VAL A 26 2.64 12.47 8.89
C VAL A 26 2.78 11.00 8.50
N LYS A 27 3.85 10.63 7.77
CA LYS A 27 4.09 9.25 7.35
C LYS A 27 4.31 8.30 8.52
N SER A 28 4.98 8.75 9.58
CA SER A 28 5.13 7.97 10.81
C SER A 28 3.77 7.66 11.46
N ASN A 29 2.85 8.62 11.51
CA ASN A 29 1.49 8.41 11.99
C ASN A 29 0.68 7.47 11.07
N MET A 30 0.85 7.60 9.75
CA MET A 30 0.22 6.67 8.80
C MET A 30 0.78 5.25 8.87
N ALA A 31 2.04 5.10 9.29
CA ALA A 31 2.71 3.82 9.48
C ALA A 31 2.33 3.13 10.80
N ASP A 32 1.37 3.67 11.56
CA ASP A 32 0.86 3.05 12.77
C ASP A 32 0.33 1.63 12.48
N SER A 33 1.10 0.64 12.95
CA SER A 33 0.83 -0.78 12.81
C SER A 33 0.00 -1.35 13.96
N SER A 34 -0.50 -0.50 14.87
CA SER A 34 -1.38 -0.90 15.97
C SER A 34 -2.69 -1.53 15.47
N LYS A 35 -3.41 -2.17 16.38
CA LYS A 35 -4.74 -2.73 16.08
C LYS A 35 -5.69 -1.59 15.70
N ASN A 36 -6.16 -1.60 14.45
CA ASN A 36 -6.94 -0.53 13.81
C ASN A 36 -6.15 0.73 13.40
N GLY A 37 -4.81 0.68 13.46
CA GLY A 37 -3.95 1.71 12.90
C GLY A 37 -4.12 1.85 11.38
N VAL A 38 -3.70 2.98 10.85
CA VAL A 38 -3.89 3.33 9.43
C VAL A 38 -3.24 2.27 8.54
N LEU A 39 -1.99 1.88 8.82
CA LEU A 39 -1.27 0.90 8.02
C LEU A 39 -1.98 -0.45 7.95
N GLN A 40 -2.45 -0.97 9.09
CA GLN A 40 -3.17 -2.24 9.13
C GLN A 40 -4.46 -2.20 8.29
N ASN A 41 -5.14 -1.06 8.25
CA ASN A 41 -6.32 -0.90 7.41
C ASN A 41 -5.96 -0.75 5.92
N LEU A 42 -4.89 -0.02 5.58
CA LEU A 42 -4.39 0.07 4.20
C LEU A 42 -4.07 -1.33 3.64
N MET A 43 -3.39 -2.18 4.42
CA MET A 43 -3.06 -3.55 4.02
C MET A 43 -4.32 -4.38 3.73
N LYS A 44 -5.35 -4.29 4.58
CA LYS A 44 -6.64 -4.96 4.35
C LYS A 44 -7.35 -4.41 3.11
N CYS A 45 -7.27 -3.11 2.87
CA CYS A 45 -7.90 -2.47 1.72
C CYS A 45 -7.28 -2.90 0.39
N LEU A 46 -5.98 -3.20 0.32
CA LEU A 46 -5.33 -3.74 -0.89
C LEU A 46 -6.01 -5.03 -1.35
N GLU A 47 -6.30 -5.92 -0.40
CA GLU A 47 -7.00 -7.18 -0.66
C GLU A 47 -8.48 -6.96 -1.05
N LEU A 48 -9.17 -6.05 -0.37
CA LEU A 48 -10.58 -5.74 -0.65
C LEU A 48 -10.80 -5.06 -2.01
N LEU A 49 -9.82 -4.32 -2.51
CA LEU A 49 -9.90 -3.53 -3.73
C LEU A 49 -9.30 -4.23 -4.96
N ARG A 50 -8.88 -5.51 -4.85
CA ARG A 50 -8.31 -6.29 -5.97
C ARG A 50 -9.10 -6.20 -7.29
N ASN A 51 -10.43 -6.14 -7.20
CA ASN A 51 -11.34 -6.09 -8.36
C ASN A 51 -11.76 -4.66 -8.74
N LYS A 52 -11.13 -3.64 -8.17
CA LYS A 52 -11.45 -2.21 -8.32
C LYS A 52 -10.20 -1.46 -8.71
N GLN A 53 -9.83 -1.53 -9.99
CA GLN A 53 -8.51 -1.11 -10.48
C GLN A 53 -8.18 0.35 -10.13
N ASP A 54 -9.10 1.30 -10.32
CA ASP A 54 -8.84 2.72 -10.04
C ASP A 54 -8.60 3.00 -8.54
N GLU A 55 -9.42 2.40 -7.68
CA GLU A 55 -9.26 2.51 -6.24
C GLU A 55 -7.99 1.80 -5.74
N LEU A 56 -7.67 0.63 -6.32
CA LEU A 56 -6.45 -0.12 -6.01
C LEU A 56 -5.20 0.69 -6.38
N VAL A 57 -5.18 1.29 -7.57
CA VAL A 57 -4.08 2.16 -8.02
C VAL A 57 -3.89 3.34 -7.07
N SER A 58 -4.98 3.97 -6.63
CA SER A 58 -4.92 5.09 -5.68
C SER A 58 -4.33 4.66 -4.34
N LEU A 59 -4.69 3.47 -3.87
CA LEU A 59 -4.14 2.88 -2.65
C LEU A 59 -2.66 2.48 -2.81
N LEU A 60 -2.28 1.92 -3.95
CA LEU A 60 -0.89 1.57 -4.26
C LEU A 60 0.01 2.81 -4.36
N LYS A 61 -0.52 3.92 -4.88
CA LYS A 61 0.16 5.23 -4.84
C LYS A 61 0.45 5.63 -3.39
N CYS A 62 -0.51 5.48 -2.47
CA CYS A 62 -0.30 5.72 -1.04
C CYS A 62 0.82 4.83 -0.46
N ILE A 63 0.79 3.52 -0.72
CA ILE A 63 1.84 2.58 -0.26
C ILE A 63 3.22 2.95 -0.82
N LYS A 64 3.29 3.34 -2.10
CA LYS A 64 4.53 3.81 -2.73
C LYS A 64 5.05 5.09 -2.07
N GLN A 65 4.18 6.03 -1.70
CA GLN A 65 4.58 7.26 -1.02
C GLN A 65 5.14 6.99 0.38
N LEU A 66 4.54 6.05 1.11
CA LEU A 66 5.04 5.58 2.40
C LEU A 66 6.36 4.82 2.23
N SER A 67 6.52 3.97 1.22
CA SER A 67 7.76 3.20 1.05
C SER A 67 8.98 4.06 0.69
N MET A 68 8.80 5.29 0.22
CA MET A 68 9.92 6.21 -0.02
C MET A 68 10.57 6.75 1.27
N ASP A 69 9.89 6.67 2.41
CA ASP A 69 10.38 7.21 3.69
C ASP A 69 10.89 6.09 4.61
N THR A 70 12.05 6.30 5.21
CA THR A 70 12.70 5.32 6.08
C THR A 70 11.89 4.98 7.33
N VAL A 71 11.07 5.93 7.84
CA VAL A 71 10.28 5.71 9.07
C VAL A 71 9.19 4.66 8.88
N SER A 72 8.73 4.45 7.65
CA SER A 72 7.64 3.54 7.30
C SER A 72 8.11 2.18 6.79
N LEU A 73 9.38 2.00 6.44
CA LEU A 73 9.90 0.76 5.85
C LEU A 73 9.74 -0.47 6.76
N LEU A 74 10.16 -0.36 8.03
CA LEU A 74 10.04 -1.45 8.99
C LEU A 74 8.57 -1.76 9.31
N PRO A 75 7.70 -0.77 9.61
CA PRO A 75 6.26 -1.02 9.77
C PRO A 75 5.62 -1.69 8.56
N LEU A 76 5.90 -1.22 7.33
CA LEU A 76 5.39 -1.82 6.09
C LEU A 76 5.80 -3.29 5.96
N GLN A 77 7.07 -3.59 6.23
CA GLN A 77 7.57 -4.97 6.22
C GLN A 77 6.85 -5.84 7.26
N GLN A 78 6.74 -5.37 8.51
CA GLN A 78 6.07 -6.10 9.58
C GLN A 78 4.58 -6.30 9.31
N ALA A 79 3.95 -5.39 8.55
CA ALA A 79 2.57 -5.54 8.09
C ALA A 79 2.41 -6.50 6.89
N GLY A 80 3.49 -7.16 6.45
CA GLY A 80 3.46 -8.13 5.35
C GLY A 80 3.34 -7.48 3.97
N ALA A 81 3.72 -6.21 3.82
CA ALA A 81 3.54 -5.47 2.56
C ALA A 81 4.20 -6.16 1.36
N ILE A 82 5.39 -6.74 1.53
CA ILE A 82 6.11 -7.39 0.43
C ILE A 82 5.28 -8.54 -0.15
N SER A 83 4.83 -9.48 0.69
CA SER A 83 4.04 -10.63 0.24
C SER A 83 2.70 -10.21 -0.37
N VAL A 84 2.02 -9.22 0.21
CA VAL A 84 0.76 -8.71 -0.34
C VAL A 84 0.98 -8.08 -1.72
N LEU A 85 2.00 -7.23 -1.88
CA LEU A 85 2.32 -6.58 -3.16
C LEU A 85 2.71 -7.60 -4.23
N ILE A 86 3.48 -8.64 -3.89
CA ILE A 86 3.82 -9.73 -4.81
C ILE A 86 2.56 -10.47 -5.27
N ASN A 87 1.66 -10.78 -4.33
CA ASN A 87 0.42 -11.48 -4.68
C ASN A 87 -0.48 -10.68 -5.62
N LEU A 88 -0.38 -9.34 -5.66
CA LEU A 88 -1.16 -8.51 -6.58
C LEU A 88 -0.72 -8.66 -8.05
N PHE A 89 0.48 -9.16 -8.35
CA PHE A 89 0.88 -9.49 -9.73
C PHE A 89 0.08 -10.65 -10.33
N SER A 90 -0.59 -11.46 -9.50
CA SER A 90 -1.45 -12.56 -9.95
C SER A 90 -2.84 -12.12 -10.43
N LEU A 91 -3.16 -10.82 -10.35
CA LEU A 91 -4.44 -10.30 -10.80
C LEU A 91 -4.61 -10.46 -12.31
N LYS A 92 -5.77 -10.99 -12.72
CA LYS A 92 -6.18 -11.00 -14.12
C LYS A 92 -6.40 -9.56 -14.59
N ASP A 93 -5.91 -9.22 -15.78
CA ASP A 93 -6.06 -7.90 -16.41
C ASP A 93 -5.42 -6.75 -15.60
N ILE A 94 -4.25 -6.98 -15.02
CA ILE A 94 -3.49 -5.95 -14.31
C ILE A 94 -3.07 -4.81 -15.25
N SER A 95 -3.38 -3.57 -14.88
CA SER A 95 -2.98 -2.40 -15.67
C SER A 95 -1.48 -2.11 -15.55
N THR A 96 -0.90 -1.47 -16.56
CA THR A 96 0.49 -1.00 -16.51
C THR A 96 0.73 0.01 -15.37
N ASP A 97 -0.24 0.87 -15.03
CA ASP A 97 -0.11 1.78 -13.89
C ASP A 97 -0.02 0.98 -12.58
N THR A 98 -0.88 -0.04 -12.40
CA THR A 98 -0.84 -0.95 -11.25
C THR A 98 0.54 -1.61 -11.12
N VAL A 99 1.07 -2.18 -12.20
CA VAL A 99 2.42 -2.79 -12.24
C VAL A 99 3.49 -1.78 -11.85
N ASN A 100 3.46 -0.56 -12.40
CA ASN A 100 4.44 0.48 -12.10
C ASN A 100 4.43 0.87 -10.61
N GLN A 101 3.26 1.01 -10.00
CA GLN A 101 3.17 1.30 -8.57
C GLN A 101 3.70 0.13 -7.72
N LEU A 102 3.37 -1.12 -8.08
CA LEU A 102 3.85 -2.32 -7.38
C LEU A 102 5.37 -2.42 -7.41
N VAL A 103 5.96 -2.33 -8.61
CA VAL A 103 7.42 -2.41 -8.79
C VAL A 103 8.12 -1.29 -8.03
N SER A 104 7.61 -0.06 -8.11
CA SER A 104 8.18 1.09 -7.39
C SER A 104 8.12 0.90 -5.87
N ALA A 105 6.98 0.42 -5.35
CA ALA A 105 6.82 0.18 -3.93
C ALA A 105 7.74 -0.95 -3.44
N LEU A 106 7.81 -2.07 -4.15
CA LEU A 106 8.68 -3.20 -3.84
C LEU A 106 10.15 -2.82 -3.90
N TYR A 107 10.57 -2.09 -4.95
CA TYR A 107 11.93 -1.58 -5.06
C TYR A 107 12.31 -0.75 -3.83
N ASN A 108 11.48 0.20 -3.43
CA ASN A 108 11.76 1.03 -2.26
C ASN A 108 11.85 0.20 -0.96
N LEU A 109 10.99 -0.82 -0.80
CA LEU A 109 11.02 -1.72 0.35
C LEU A 109 12.30 -2.56 0.37
N THR A 110 12.78 -3.06 -0.77
CA THR A 110 13.87 -4.05 -0.81
C THR A 110 15.26 -3.45 -1.06
N ARG A 111 15.37 -2.17 -1.45
CA ARG A 111 16.63 -1.56 -1.95
C ARG A 111 17.84 -1.63 -1.00
N ILE A 112 17.64 -1.64 0.32
CA ILE A 112 18.74 -1.42 1.29
C ILE A 112 18.75 -2.47 2.43
N ASP A 113 17.92 -3.51 2.37
CA ASP A 113 17.80 -4.47 3.47
C ASP A 113 17.81 -5.92 2.96
N ARG A 114 18.83 -6.68 3.38
CA ARG A 114 19.01 -8.08 2.98
C ARG A 114 17.85 -8.97 3.43
N GLY A 115 17.29 -8.73 4.62
CA GLY A 115 16.13 -9.47 5.12
C GLY A 115 14.86 -9.20 4.29
N ARG A 116 14.68 -7.98 3.77
CA ARG A 116 13.59 -7.66 2.84
C ARG A 116 13.80 -8.24 1.44
N GLN A 117 15.05 -8.35 0.99
CA GLN A 117 15.36 -8.99 -0.29
C GLN A 117 15.03 -10.49 -0.27
N GLU A 118 15.36 -11.19 0.81
CA GLU A 118 15.08 -12.62 0.96
C GLU A 118 13.58 -12.97 0.96
N GLN A 119 12.70 -12.04 1.36
CA GLN A 119 11.24 -12.23 1.29
C GLN A 119 10.64 -12.04 -0.11
N ALA A 120 11.39 -11.43 -1.03
CA ALA A 120 10.94 -11.09 -2.37
C ALA A 120 11.41 -12.09 -3.45
N VAL A 121 12.21 -13.09 -3.05
CA VAL A 121 12.71 -14.20 -3.89
C VAL A 121 11.79 -15.41 -3.74
#